data_AF-A0A8H7NN82-F1
#
_entry.id   AF-A0A8H7NN82-F1
#
_cell.length_a   1.000
_cell.length_b   1.000
_cell.length_c   1.000
_cell.angle_alpha   90.00
_cell.angle_beta   90.00
_cell.angle_gamma   90.00
#
_symmetry.space_group_name_H-M   'P 1'
#
loop_
_entity.id
_entity.type
_entity.pdbx_description
1 polymer ?
#
loop_
_entity_poly.entity_id
_entity_poly.type
_entity_poly.pdbx_seq_one_letter_code
_entity_poly.pdbx_strand_id
1 'polypeptide(L)'
;MFQEGRLCLDDGKSRHLPVYGDGRGGNSPVVGEGQGFDQTSLFNLVAVMNAAAAIGRIAVGALSDTIGRFNTCVSIMTLSVIVMFGLFFNVGGMIWKFYVFAAFWGFVYGAVLMMISVLVREQCNHEEFGRYLSACHVALSIAGLVCVPLSAQMLASFGPQMDVVFFGILCTVSLLFMILTRWAFLDYKWSWTSKV
;
A
#
# COMPACT_ATOMS: atom_id res chain seq x y z
N MET A 1 -9.31 -5.72 -7.21
CA MET A 1 -10.76 -5.47 -7.25
C MET A 1 -11.01 -4.57 -8.46
N PHE A 2 -11.02 -5.19 -9.63
CA PHE A 2 -11.43 -4.58 -10.90
C PHE A 2 -12.94 -4.79 -10.96
N GLN A 3 -13.74 -3.73 -10.96
CA GLN A 3 -15.14 -3.83 -11.36
C GLN A 3 -15.29 -3.33 -12.80
N GLU A 4 -15.65 -4.29 -13.64
CA GLU A 4 -16.26 -4.24 -14.97
C GLU A 4 -16.62 -2.85 -15.51
N GLY A 5 -15.78 -2.36 -16.44
CA GLY A 5 -16.18 -1.39 -17.45
C GLY A 5 -17.06 -2.08 -18.49
N ARG A 6 -18.35 -1.80 -18.41
CA ARG A 6 -19.39 -2.24 -19.35
C ARG A 6 -19.11 -1.62 -20.73
N LEU A 7 -18.43 -2.36 -21.60
CA LEU A 7 -18.34 -2.12 -23.04
C LEU A 7 -19.67 -2.53 -23.68
N CYS A 8 -20.63 -1.61 -23.72
CA CYS A 8 -21.72 -1.65 -24.69
C CYS A 8 -21.53 -0.46 -25.64
N LEU A 9 -21.46 -0.82 -26.91
CA LEU A 9 -21.17 0.03 -28.05
C LEU A 9 -22.14 1.22 -28.14
N ASP A 10 -21.53 2.35 -28.50
CA ASP A 10 -22.15 3.60 -28.92
C ASP A 10 -22.97 3.38 -30.20
N ASP A 11 -24.28 3.54 -30.12
CA ASP A 11 -25.15 3.76 -31.28
C ASP A 11 -25.78 5.13 -31.14
N GLY A 12 -25.35 6.06 -31.99
CA GLY A 12 -25.64 7.48 -31.89
C GLY A 12 -27.12 7.83 -32.04
N LYS A 13 -27.69 8.46 -31.01
CA LYS A 13 -28.81 9.40 -31.14
C LYS A 13 -28.99 10.24 -29.87
N SER A 14 -28.85 11.54 -30.06
CA SER A 14 -29.19 12.67 -29.19
C SER A 14 -30.31 12.42 -28.16
N ARG A 15 -30.09 12.82 -26.89
CA ARG A 15 -31.02 13.65 -26.09
C ARG A 15 -30.42 14.05 -24.74
N HIS A 16 -30.55 15.34 -24.43
CA HIS A 16 -30.39 15.93 -23.11
C HIS A 16 -30.95 15.05 -21.98
N LEU A 17 -30.16 14.83 -20.94
CA LEU A 17 -30.66 14.47 -19.61
C LEU A 17 -29.93 15.32 -18.56
N PRO A 18 -30.62 16.29 -17.92
CA PRO A 18 -30.11 16.98 -16.74
C PRO A 18 -30.42 16.12 -15.51
N VAL A 19 -29.39 15.62 -14.83
CA VAL A 19 -29.49 14.83 -13.58
C VAL A 19 -28.15 15.12 -12.87
N TYR A 20 -28.03 15.68 -11.67
CA TYR A 20 -28.87 15.60 -10.48
C TYR A 20 -28.41 16.68 -9.49
N GLY A 21 -29.34 17.51 -9.03
CA GLY A 21 -29.26 18.08 -7.69
C GLY A 21 -30.55 17.71 -6.98
N ASP A 22 -30.48 16.87 -5.96
CA ASP A 22 -31.33 16.95 -4.76
C ASP A 22 -30.75 16.07 -3.65
N GLY A 23 -30.91 16.54 -2.41
CA GLY A 23 -30.37 15.92 -1.21
C GLY A 23 -31.17 14.73 -0.68
N ARG A 24 -30.57 14.13 0.35
CA ARG A 24 -31.04 13.03 1.23
C ARG A 24 -30.69 11.60 0.80
N GLY A 25 -29.61 11.11 1.41
CA GLY A 25 -29.58 9.81 2.08
C GLY A 25 -29.44 8.57 1.21
N GLY A 26 -28.23 7.99 1.20
CA GLY A 26 -28.03 6.59 0.83
C GLY A 26 -26.76 6.32 0.03
N ASN A 27 -25.66 6.08 0.74
CA ASN A 27 -24.49 5.28 0.35
C ASN A 27 -24.16 5.23 -1.16
N SER A 28 -23.29 6.13 -1.62
CA SER A 28 -22.44 5.88 -2.79
C SER A 28 -20.99 6.32 -2.50
N PRO A 29 -19.99 5.50 -2.89
CA PRO A 29 -18.75 5.38 -2.14
C PRO A 29 -17.61 6.15 -2.81
N VAL A 30 -17.63 7.48 -2.78
CA VAL A 30 -16.42 8.26 -3.07
C VAL A 30 -16.42 9.51 -2.19
N VAL A 31 -15.57 9.53 -1.18
CA VAL A 31 -15.32 10.66 -0.26
C VAL A 31 -14.63 11.85 -0.97
N GLY A 32 -14.62 11.88 -2.31
CA GLY A 32 -13.92 12.88 -3.14
C GLY A 32 -14.68 14.20 -3.28
N GLU A 33 -16.01 14.18 -3.24
CA GLU A 33 -16.81 15.39 -3.50
C GLU A 33 -16.86 16.36 -2.30
N GLY A 34 -16.38 15.96 -1.12
CA GLY A 34 -16.37 16.81 0.09
C GLY A 34 -15.18 17.77 0.19
N GLN A 35 -14.20 17.67 -0.71
CA GLN A 35 -12.92 18.40 -0.65
C GLN A 35 -12.57 19.15 -1.95
N GLY A 36 -13.47 19.15 -2.95
CA GLY A 36 -13.23 19.84 -4.24
C GLY A 36 -12.17 19.17 -5.13
N PHE A 37 -11.91 17.88 -4.95
CA PHE A 37 -11.02 17.14 -5.85
C PHE A 37 -11.77 16.74 -7.12
N ASP A 38 -11.28 17.23 -8.25
CA ASP A 38 -11.74 16.78 -9.56
C ASP A 38 -11.43 15.29 -9.76
N GLN A 39 -12.35 14.54 -10.38
CA GLN A 39 -12.22 13.09 -10.61
C GLN A 39 -10.92 12.76 -11.34
N THR A 40 -10.49 13.62 -12.28
CA THR A 40 -9.23 13.48 -13.02
C THR A 40 -8.00 13.54 -12.09
N SER A 41 -8.03 14.33 -11.02
CA SER A 41 -6.92 14.41 -10.07
C SER A 41 -6.74 13.12 -9.28
N LEU A 42 -7.84 12.45 -8.92
CA LEU A 42 -7.80 11.15 -8.23
C LEU A 42 -7.24 10.05 -9.14
N PHE A 43 -7.65 10.02 -10.41
CA PHE A 43 -7.09 9.09 -11.40
C PHE A 43 -5.58 9.30 -11.62
N ASN A 44 -5.15 10.56 -11.73
CA ASN A 44 -3.73 10.88 -11.87
C ASN A 44 -2.92 10.46 -10.65
N LEU A 45 -3.46 10.60 -9.44
CA LEU A 45 -2.80 10.20 -8.21
C LEU A 45 -2.58 8.68 -8.15
N VAL A 46 -3.59 7.89 -8.56
CA VAL A 46 -3.47 6.43 -8.66
C VAL A 46 -2.47 6.03 -9.75
N ALA A 47 -2.42 6.75 -10.88
CA ALA A 47 -1.44 6.50 -11.93
C ALA A 47 0.00 6.73 -11.43
N VAL A 48 0.25 7.85 -10.75
CA VAL A 48 1.56 8.17 -10.15
C VAL A 48 1.95 7.12 -9.10
N MET A 49 1.00 6.71 -8.24
CA MET A 49 1.24 5.67 -7.25
C MET A 49 1.67 4.35 -7.88
N ASN A 50 1.01 3.91 -8.95
CA ASN A 50 1.37 2.67 -9.65
C ASN A 50 2.71 2.78 -10.39
N ALA A 51 3.01 3.93 -11.00
CA ALA A 51 4.31 4.19 -11.61
C ALA A 51 5.44 4.13 -10.57
N ALA A 52 5.25 4.77 -9.42
CA ALA A 52 6.20 4.72 -8.30
C ALA A 52 6.33 3.30 -7.73
N ALA A 53 5.25 2.52 -7.67
CA ALA A 53 5.30 1.12 -7.27
C ALA A 53 6.14 0.27 -8.22
N ALA A 54 6.07 0.49 -9.53
CA ALA A 54 6.92 -0.19 -10.50
C ALA A 54 8.42 0.11 -10.25
N ILE A 55 8.75 1.38 -9.98
CA ILE A 55 10.12 1.80 -9.65
C ILE A 55 10.58 1.15 -8.34
N GLY A 56 9.72 1.12 -7.32
CA GLY A 56 10.01 0.47 -6.04
C GLY A 56 10.36 -1.01 -6.19
N ARG A 57 9.67 -1.72 -7.08
CA ARG A 57 9.92 -3.13 -7.36
C ARG A 57 11.32 -3.37 -7.95
N ILE A 58 11.72 -2.53 -8.90
CA ILE A 58 13.03 -2.63 -9.58
C ILE A 58 14.15 -2.25 -8.61
N ALA A 59 14.00 -1.12 -7.92
CA ALA A 59 15.00 -0.59 -6.99
C ALA A 59 15.28 -1.58 -5.87
N VAL A 60 14.22 -2.16 -5.28
CA VAL A 60 14.35 -3.08 -4.15
C VAL A 60 14.84 -4.46 -4.58
N GLY A 61 14.52 -4.92 -5.78
CA GLY A 61 15.16 -6.09 -6.38
C GLY A 61 16.68 -5.91 -6.43
N ALA A 62 17.15 -4.84 -7.06
CA ALA A 62 18.57 -4.53 -7.17
C ALA A 62 19.25 -4.32 -5.80
N LEU A 63 18.55 -3.70 -4.84
CA LEU A 63 19.07 -3.48 -3.50
C LEU A 63 19.20 -4.80 -2.71
N SER A 64 18.25 -5.72 -2.89
CA SER A 64 18.26 -7.03 -2.22
C SER A 64 19.45 -7.90 -2.62
N ASP A 65 19.93 -7.74 -3.85
CA ASP A 65 21.08 -8.47 -4.38
C ASP A 65 22.43 -7.92 -3.85
N THR A 66 22.47 -6.67 -3.38
CA THR A 66 23.72 -6.01 -2.95
C THR A 66 23.91 -5.97 -1.43
N ILE A 67 22.87 -5.62 -0.68
CA ILE A 67 22.93 -5.39 0.78
C ILE A 67 22.57 -6.65 1.60
N GLY A 68 22.07 -7.68 0.93
CA GLY A 68 21.51 -8.88 1.56
C GLY A 68 20.00 -8.73 1.76
N ARG A 69 19.29 -9.85 1.58
CA ARG A 69 17.83 -9.87 1.45
C ARG A 69 17.14 -9.48 2.75
N PHE A 70 17.60 -10.02 3.87
CA PHE A 70 17.04 -9.73 5.19
C PHE A 70 17.25 -8.27 5.63
N ASN A 71 18.44 -7.71 5.37
CA ASN A 71 18.75 -6.33 5.74
C ASN A 71 17.96 -5.33 4.89
N THR A 72 17.73 -5.67 3.62
CA THR A 72 16.89 -4.88 2.72
C THR A 72 15.42 -4.90 3.17
N CYS A 73 14.91 -6.05 3.63
CA CYS A 73 13.55 -6.14 4.18
C CYS A 73 13.35 -5.21 5.40
N VAL A 74 14.28 -5.24 6.37
CA VAL A 74 14.22 -4.36 7.55
C VAL A 74 14.33 -2.88 7.16
N SER A 75 15.19 -2.55 6.19
CA SER A 75 15.36 -1.18 5.71
C SER A 75 14.09 -0.62 5.06
N ILE A 76 13.41 -1.43 4.23
CA ILE A 76 12.15 -1.04 3.58
C ILE A 76 11.01 -0.92 4.59
N MET A 77 10.94 -1.81 5.59
CA MET A 77 9.95 -1.69 6.67
C MET A 77 10.20 -0.47 7.55
N THR A 78 11.46 -0.09 7.76
CA THR A 78 11.78 1.14 8.48
C THR A 78 11.37 2.36 7.67
N LEU A 79 11.64 2.34 6.35
CA LEU A 79 11.21 3.40 5.43
C LEU A 79 9.68 3.52 5.39
N SER A 80 8.93 2.42 5.45
CA SER A 80 7.46 2.45 5.44
C SER A 80 6.89 3.16 6.66
N VAL A 81 7.45 2.89 7.85
CA VAL A 81 7.10 3.56 9.11
C VAL A 81 7.43 5.06 9.00
N ILE A 82 8.61 5.42 8.50
CA ILE A 82 9.02 6.83 8.34
C ILE A 82 8.09 7.57 7.38
N VAL A 83 7.74 6.98 6.24
CA VAL A 83 6.82 7.61 5.26
C VAL A 83 5.43 7.78 5.86
N MET A 84 4.93 6.80 6.61
CA MET A 84 3.62 6.87 7.27
C MET A 84 3.55 7.94 8.37
N PHE A 85 4.54 7.99 9.26
CA PHE A 85 4.56 9.00 10.33
C PHE A 85 4.99 10.39 9.83
N GLY A 86 5.98 10.45 8.94
CA GLY A 86 6.62 11.69 8.51
C GLY A 86 5.77 12.51 7.55
N LEU A 87 5.04 11.88 6.64
CA LEU A 87 4.30 12.62 5.63
C LEU A 87 2.90 13.04 6.07
N PHE A 88 2.32 12.35 7.06
CA PHE A 88 1.01 12.72 7.59
C PHE A 88 1.03 14.04 8.37
N PHE A 89 2.13 14.36 9.06
CA PHE A 89 2.25 15.60 9.82
C PHE A 89 2.33 16.85 8.92
N ASN A 90 2.56 16.71 7.60
CA ASN A 90 2.67 17.83 6.67
C ASN A 90 1.41 18.10 5.83
N VAL A 91 0.24 17.54 6.20
CA VAL A 91 -1.02 17.78 5.47
C VAL A 91 -1.56 19.18 5.79
N GLY A 92 -0.92 20.18 5.19
CA GLY A 92 -1.36 21.57 5.13
C GLY A 92 -1.52 22.02 3.69
N GLY A 93 -2.78 22.12 3.24
CA GLY A 93 -3.31 23.08 2.26
C GLY A 93 -2.99 22.95 0.77
N MET A 94 -2.11 22.06 0.31
CA MET A 94 -1.69 22.05 -1.11
C MET A 94 -1.77 20.67 -1.78
N ILE A 95 -2.34 20.63 -2.99
CA ILE A 95 -2.56 19.43 -3.82
C ILE A 95 -1.26 18.68 -4.11
N TRP A 96 -0.15 19.39 -4.31
CA TRP A 96 1.15 18.76 -4.64
C TRP A 96 1.65 17.79 -3.54
N LYS A 97 1.30 18.05 -2.28
CA LYS A 97 1.73 17.22 -1.15
C LYS A 97 1.11 15.82 -1.22
N PHE A 98 -0.12 15.71 -1.73
CA PHE A 98 -0.79 14.43 -1.94
C PHE A 98 -0.14 13.62 -3.05
N TYR A 99 0.34 14.26 -4.12
CA TYR A 99 1.09 13.57 -5.19
C TYR A 99 2.43 13.01 -4.68
N VAL A 100 3.15 13.79 -3.86
CA VAL A 100 4.39 13.32 -3.24
C VAL A 100 4.12 12.15 -2.29
N PHE A 101 3.05 12.23 -1.49
CA PHE A 101 2.60 11.11 -0.65
C PHE A 101 2.31 9.85 -1.46
N ALA A 102 1.51 9.97 -2.51
CA ALA A 102 1.15 8.85 -3.37
C ALA A 102 2.38 8.20 -4.02
N ALA A 103 3.38 9.00 -4.41
CA ALA A 103 4.63 8.50 -4.98
C ALA A 103 5.44 7.72 -3.93
N PHE A 104 5.68 8.28 -2.75
CA PHE A 104 6.44 7.59 -1.69
C PHE A 104 5.71 6.34 -1.18
N TRP A 105 4.40 6.44 -0.95
CA TRP A 105 3.60 5.30 -0.53
C TRP A 105 3.55 4.22 -1.61
N GLY A 106 3.40 4.60 -2.88
CA GLY A 106 3.46 3.69 -4.02
C GLY A 106 4.80 2.96 -4.09
N PHE A 107 5.91 3.68 -3.95
CA PHE A 107 7.26 3.10 -3.92
C PHE A 107 7.40 2.06 -2.79
N VAL A 108 7.04 2.44 -1.56
CA VAL A 108 7.11 1.56 -0.38
C VAL A 108 6.23 0.32 -0.55
N TYR A 109 4.99 0.50 -1.01
CA TYR A 109 4.07 -0.62 -1.22
C TYR A 109 4.58 -1.58 -2.30
N GLY A 110 5.11 -1.04 -3.41
CA GLY A 110 5.75 -1.83 -4.47
C GLY A 110 6.95 -2.63 -3.97
N ALA A 111 7.77 -2.02 -3.10
CA ALA A 111 8.92 -2.65 -2.47
C ALA A 111 8.55 -3.82 -1.55
N VAL A 112 7.53 -3.66 -0.69
CA VAL A 112 7.08 -4.69 0.25
C VAL A 112 6.56 -5.93 -0.50
N LEU A 113 5.78 -5.73 -1.56
CA LEU A 113 5.27 -6.85 -2.37
C LEU A 113 6.38 -7.67 -3.03
N MET A 114 7.46 -7.03 -3.47
CA MET A 114 8.60 -7.75 -4.04
C MET A 114 9.39 -8.50 -3.00
N MET A 115 9.53 -7.94 -1.80
CA MET A 115 10.23 -8.61 -0.70
C MET A 115 9.62 -9.96 -0.32
N ILE A 116 8.29 -10.11 -0.38
CA ILE A 116 7.62 -11.40 -0.15
C ILE A 116 8.18 -12.48 -1.09
N SER A 117 8.28 -12.16 -2.39
CA SER A 117 8.81 -13.10 -3.38
C SER A 117 10.29 -13.41 -3.18
N VAL A 118 11.08 -12.42 -2.76
CA VAL A 118 12.53 -12.59 -2.53
C VAL A 118 12.81 -13.45 -1.30
N LEU A 119 12.10 -13.21 -0.19
CA LEU A 119 12.27 -13.98 1.06
C LEU A 119 11.79 -15.42 0.91
N VAL A 120 10.65 -15.64 0.23
CA VAL A 120 10.14 -17.00 0.00
C VAL A 120 11.10 -17.81 -0.88
N ARG A 121 11.77 -17.19 -1.84
CA ARG A 121 12.80 -17.86 -2.66
C ARG A 121 14.01 -18.31 -1.87
N GLU A 122 14.32 -17.63 -0.78
CA GLU A 122 15.49 -17.93 0.05
C GLU A 122 15.18 -19.02 1.08
N GLN A 123 13.97 -19.00 1.65
CA GLN A 123 13.57 -19.91 2.72
C GLN A 123 13.07 -21.27 2.20
N CYS A 124 12.62 -21.36 0.96
CA CYS A 124 11.95 -22.55 0.42
C CYS A 124 12.77 -23.26 -0.66
N ASN A 125 12.72 -24.59 -0.66
CA ASN A 125 13.23 -25.40 -1.77
C ASN A 125 12.47 -25.07 -3.07
N HIS A 126 13.17 -25.12 -4.21
CA HIS A 126 12.62 -24.70 -5.51
C HIS A 126 11.35 -25.45 -5.93
N GLU A 127 11.18 -26.71 -5.51
CA GLU A 127 10.01 -27.52 -5.84
C GLU A 127 8.71 -27.01 -5.21
N GLU A 128 8.78 -26.38 -4.03
CA GLU A 128 7.59 -25.93 -3.29
C GLU A 128 7.35 -24.41 -3.36
N PHE A 129 8.18 -23.68 -4.12
CA PHE A 129 8.14 -22.21 -4.17
C PHE A 129 6.74 -21.65 -4.46
N GLY A 130 6.02 -22.22 -5.42
CA GLY A 130 4.69 -21.77 -5.80
C GLY A 130 3.65 -21.92 -4.68
N ARG A 131 3.77 -22.95 -3.84
CA ARG A 131 2.85 -23.21 -2.73
C ARG A 131 3.03 -22.20 -1.60
N TYR A 132 4.27 -21.90 -1.23
CA TYR A 132 4.53 -20.91 -0.17
C TYR A 132 4.23 -19.49 -0.62
N LEU A 133 4.60 -19.12 -1.85
CA LEU A 133 4.32 -17.79 -2.39
C LEU A 133 2.81 -17.51 -2.42
N SER A 134 2.03 -18.46 -2.94
CA SER A 134 0.57 -18.32 -2.98
C SER A 134 -0.04 -18.27 -1.58
N ALA A 135 0.42 -19.09 -0.63
CA ALA A 135 -0.05 -19.05 0.75
C ALA A 135 0.16 -17.67 1.41
N CYS A 136 1.33 -17.06 1.22
CA CYS A 136 1.61 -15.70 1.70
C CYS A 136 0.66 -14.66 1.07
N HIS A 137 0.40 -14.75 -0.24
CA HIS A 137 -0.52 -13.83 -0.92
C HIS A 137 -2.00 -14.03 -0.57
N VAL A 138 -2.42 -15.27 -0.24
CA VAL A 138 -3.76 -15.54 0.29
C VAL A 138 -3.94 -14.87 1.65
N ALA A 139 -2.95 -15.00 2.55
CA ALA A 139 -2.97 -14.31 3.84
C ALA A 139 -3.04 -12.79 3.67
N LEU A 140 -2.26 -12.23 2.74
CA LEU A 140 -2.29 -10.79 2.41
C LEU A 140 -3.67 -10.36 1.87
N SER A 141 -4.32 -11.18 1.06
CA SER A 141 -5.64 -10.87 0.50
C SER A 141 -6.74 -10.87 1.57
N ILE A 142 -6.69 -11.82 2.51
CA ILE A 142 -7.60 -11.85 3.67
C ILE A 142 -7.39 -10.61 4.55
N ALA A 143 -6.12 -10.26 4.82
CA ALA A 143 -5.80 -9.05 5.56
C ALA A 143 -6.33 -7.79 4.85
N GLY A 144 -6.16 -7.68 3.53
CA GLY A 144 -6.69 -6.59 2.73
C GLY A 144 -8.22 -6.51 2.75
N LEU A 145 -8.91 -7.64 2.70
CA LEU A 145 -10.38 -7.73 2.79
C LEU A 145 -10.93 -7.17 4.10
N VAL A 146 -10.26 -7.42 5.23
CA VAL A 146 -10.67 -6.90 6.54
C VAL A 146 -10.25 -5.44 6.72
N CYS A 147 -9.08 -5.08 6.19
CA CYS A 147 -8.49 -3.75 6.36
C CYS A 147 -9.27 -2.65 5.63
N VAL A 148 -9.71 -2.88 4.38
CA VAL A 148 -10.44 -1.88 3.59
C VAL A 148 -11.72 -1.36 4.27
N PRO A 149 -12.67 -2.21 4.73
CA PRO A 149 -13.88 -1.74 5.40
C PRO A 149 -13.61 -1.18 6.80
N LEU A 150 -12.55 -1.64 7.48
CA LEU A 150 -12.14 -1.10 8.77
C LEU A 150 -11.70 0.36 8.62
N SER A 151 -10.80 0.63 7.69
CA SER A 151 -10.28 1.97 7.42
C SER A 151 -11.35 2.92 6.90
N ALA A 152 -12.25 2.44 6.04
CA ALA A 152 -13.39 3.23 5.57
C ALA A 152 -14.28 3.73 6.73
N GLN A 153 -14.56 2.87 7.71
CA GLN A 153 -15.35 3.24 8.88
C GLN A 153 -14.59 4.14 9.86
N MET A 154 -13.28 3.90 10.04
CA MET A 154 -12.44 4.76 10.88
C MET A 154 -12.36 6.19 10.32
N LEU A 155 -12.17 6.32 9.01
CA LEU A 155 -12.13 7.61 8.34
C LEU A 155 -13.46 8.36 8.46
N ALA A 156 -14.59 7.65 8.37
CA ALA A 156 -15.93 8.23 8.49
C ALA A 156 -16.27 8.66 9.93
N SER A 157 -15.78 7.95 10.95
CA SER A 157 -16.20 8.16 12.35
C SER A 157 -15.24 9.02 13.16
N PHE A 158 -13.92 8.87 12.94
CA PHE A 158 -12.87 9.48 13.75
C PHE A 158 -11.97 10.45 12.95
N GLY A 159 -12.21 10.57 11.64
CA GLY A 159 -11.45 11.43 10.75
C GLY A 159 -10.09 10.84 10.31
N PRO A 160 -9.40 11.52 9.39
CA PRO A 160 -8.19 10.99 8.74
C PRO A 160 -6.99 10.85 9.67
N GLN A 161 -6.95 11.61 10.77
CA GLN A 161 -5.84 11.56 11.72
C GLN A 161 -5.76 10.25 12.48
N MET A 162 -6.91 9.73 12.90
CA MET A 162 -6.96 8.49 13.68
C MET A 162 -6.70 7.25 12.81
N ASP A 163 -7.12 7.27 11.54
CA ASP A 163 -6.84 6.18 10.60
C ASP A 163 -5.32 6.02 10.37
N VAL A 164 -4.60 7.14 10.18
CA VAL A 164 -3.15 7.07 9.97
C VAL A 164 -2.38 6.66 11.22
N VAL A 165 -2.80 7.09 12.41
CA VAL A 165 -2.18 6.61 13.66
C VAL A 165 -2.39 5.11 13.83
N PHE A 166 -3.59 4.60 13.53
CA PHE A 166 -3.89 3.18 13.58
C PHE A 166 -2.99 2.37 12.64
N PHE A 167 -2.86 2.80 11.38
CA PHE A 167 -1.94 2.18 10.42
C PHE A 167 -0.47 2.29 10.83
N GLY A 168 -0.05 3.44 11.37
CA GLY A 168 1.30 3.65 11.87
C GLY A 168 1.67 2.69 13.01
N ILE A 169 0.76 2.47 13.96
CA ILE A 169 0.92 1.48 15.02
C ILE A 169 1.04 0.08 14.41
N LEU A 170 0.16 -0.28 13.47
CA LEU A 170 0.14 -1.59 12.84
C LEU A 170 1.45 -1.89 12.07
N CYS A 171 1.95 -0.91 11.31
CA CYS A 171 3.26 -1.01 10.66
C CYS A 171 4.41 -1.13 11.66
N THR A 172 4.35 -0.41 12.79
CA THR A 172 5.36 -0.50 13.84
C THR A 172 5.37 -1.88 14.50
N VAL A 173 4.19 -2.46 14.76
CA VAL A 173 4.06 -3.84 15.26
C VAL A 173 4.64 -4.84 14.27
N SER A 174 4.39 -4.68 12.96
CA SER A 174 5.02 -5.53 11.94
C SER A 174 6.54 -5.41 11.92
N LEU A 175 7.09 -4.20 12.06
CA LEU A 175 8.53 -3.96 12.15
C LEU A 175 9.13 -4.65 13.39
N LEU A 176 8.47 -4.51 14.55
CA LEU A 176 8.89 -5.19 15.78
C LEU A 176 8.87 -6.71 15.62
N PHE A 177 7.82 -7.26 15.01
CA PHE A 177 7.73 -8.70 14.75
C PHE A 177 8.88 -9.18 13.85
N MET A 178 9.19 -8.46 12.77
CA MET A 178 10.32 -8.75 11.88
C MET A 178 11.68 -8.71 12.60
N ILE A 179 11.88 -7.74 13.49
CA ILE A 179 13.09 -7.64 14.32
C ILE A 179 13.17 -8.82 15.29
N LEU A 180 12.05 -9.20 15.91
CA LEU A 180 11.98 -10.36 16.80
C LEU A 180 12.26 -11.67 16.06
N THR A 181 11.74 -11.84 14.84
CA THR A 181 12.04 -12.98 13.98
C THR A 181 13.54 -13.05 13.68
N ARG A 182 14.17 -11.92 13.33
CA ARG A 182 15.63 -11.84 13.16
C ARG A 182 16.37 -12.22 14.43
N TRP A 183 15.91 -11.74 15.59
CA TRP A 183 16.51 -12.06 16.88
C TRP A 183 16.45 -13.56 17.22
N ALA A 184 15.33 -14.21 16.88
CA ALA A 184 15.15 -15.64 17.05
C ALA A 184 16.04 -16.46 16.10
N PHE A 185 16.25 -16.00 14.85
CA PHE A 185 17.12 -16.68 13.88
C PHE A 185 18.63 -16.50 14.14
N LEU A 186 19.05 -15.53 14.95
CA LEU A 186 20.46 -15.26 15.26
C LEU A 186 20.96 -15.88 16.59
N ASP A 187 20.22 -16.81 17.21
CA ASP A 187 20.59 -17.45 18.48
C ASP A 187 21.08 -16.43 19.55
N TYR A 188 20.33 -15.32 19.72
CA TYR A 188 20.64 -14.25 20.68
C TYR A 188 21.97 -13.49 20.45
N LYS A 189 22.64 -13.61 19.30
CA LYS A 189 23.87 -12.85 19.00
C LYS A 189 23.63 -11.80 17.92
N TRP A 190 23.65 -10.52 18.30
CA TRP A 190 23.45 -9.42 17.35
C TRP A 190 24.70 -9.20 16.48
N SER A 191 24.65 -9.65 15.23
CA SER A 191 25.67 -9.31 14.22
C SER A 191 25.04 -8.55 13.05
N TRP A 192 25.50 -7.33 12.81
CA TRP A 192 25.11 -6.51 11.64
C TRP A 192 25.72 -7.03 10.33
N THR A 193 26.62 -8.01 10.38
CA THR A 193 27.45 -8.44 9.24
C THR A 193 27.20 -9.88 8.80
N SER A 194 26.32 -10.63 9.47
CA SER A 194 25.95 -11.97 9.04
C SER A 194 25.06 -11.89 7.80
N LYS A 195 25.61 -12.25 6.64
CA LYS A 195 24.84 -12.63 5.45
C LYS A 195 24.15 -13.96 5.76
N VAL A 196 22.92 -13.87 6.24
CA VAL A 196 21.92 -14.93 6.16
C VAL A 196 21.08 -14.66 4.92
#